data_AF-F3CEJ2-F1
#
_entry.id   AF-F3CEJ2-F1
#
_cell.length_a   1.000
_cell.length_b   1.000
_cell.length_c   1.000
_cell.angle_alpha   90.00
_cell.angle_beta   90.00
_cell.angle_gamma   90.00
#
_symmetry.space_group_name_H-M   'P 1'
#
loop_
_entity.id
_entity.type
_entity.pdbx_description
1 polymer ?
#
loop_
_entity_poly.entity_id
_entity_poly.type
_entity_poly.pdbx_seq_one_letter_code
_entity_poly.pdbx_strand_id
1 'polypeptide(L)'
;VSVSWNDQSMTAHWNKRLSKQATLLFILAANVFYILPLLLANAPSAEDDRISSNAQGQWAEQGYPLATLAYRALTFTNGAPELFPLPLLIATALISWAMFKWVRDCFATPTVIDCLVVLPLWYNPFLLQSLSSHYDGPIIALGIALIVFAIVYDSPSMVRK
;
A
#
# COMPACT_ATOMS: atom_id res chain seq x y z
N VAL A 1 13.49 -10.54 -47.72
CA VAL A 1 13.48 -11.33 -46.47
C VAL A 1 12.52 -10.64 -45.51
N SER A 2 11.27 -11.09 -45.44
CA SER A 2 10.28 -10.55 -44.51
C SER A 2 10.52 -11.16 -43.13
N VAL A 3 11.15 -10.40 -42.24
CA VAL A 3 11.31 -10.78 -40.83
C VAL A 3 9.93 -10.61 -40.17
N SER A 4 9.21 -11.72 -40.06
CA SER A 4 7.99 -11.85 -39.27
C SER A 4 8.39 -11.83 -37.80
N TRP A 5 8.35 -10.66 -37.18
CA TRP A 5 8.65 -10.49 -35.76
C TRP A 5 7.64 -11.23 -34.89
N ASN A 6 8.17 -11.97 -33.92
CA ASN A 6 7.46 -12.79 -32.93
C ASN A 6 6.71 -11.94 -31.86
N ASP A 7 6.21 -10.75 -32.24
CA ASP A 7 5.68 -9.72 -31.32
C ASP A 7 4.30 -10.04 -30.74
N GLN A 8 3.57 -10.98 -31.35
CA GLN A 8 2.25 -11.39 -30.86
C GLN A 8 2.32 -12.18 -29.55
N SER A 9 3.44 -12.85 -29.27
CA SER A 9 3.60 -13.66 -28.04
C SER A 9 3.79 -12.79 -26.80
N MET A 10 4.58 -11.72 -26.89
CA MET A 10 4.87 -10.84 -25.76
C MET A 10 3.66 -10.00 -25.36
N THR A 11 2.94 -9.44 -26.34
CA THR A 11 1.73 -8.63 -26.11
C THR A 11 0.55 -9.45 -25.56
N ALA A 12 0.48 -10.75 -25.87
CA ALA A 12 -0.56 -11.64 -25.38
C ALA A 12 -0.56 -11.82 -23.86
N HIS A 13 0.61 -11.75 -23.20
CA HIS A 13 0.71 -11.90 -21.74
C HIS A 13 0.19 -10.67 -21.00
N TRP A 14 0.44 -9.47 -21.53
CA TRP A 14 0.03 -8.20 -20.91
C TRP A 14 -1.48 -7.95 -21.02
N ASN A 15 -2.08 -8.34 -22.15
CA ASN A 15 -3.52 -8.26 -22.38
C ASN A 15 -4.31 -9.48 -21.86
N LYS A 16 -3.65 -10.37 -21.12
CA LYS A 16 -4.33 -11.52 -20.52
C LYS A 16 -5.31 -11.03 -19.46
N ARG A 17 -6.57 -11.44 -19.59
CA ARG A 17 -7.63 -11.17 -18.61
C ARG A 17 -7.29 -11.86 -17.30
N LEU A 18 -7.33 -11.10 -16.21
CA LEU A 18 -7.06 -11.59 -14.87
C LEU A 18 -8.36 -11.95 -14.14
N SER A 19 -8.34 -13.08 -13.45
CA SER A 19 -9.37 -13.42 -12.46
C SER A 19 -9.31 -12.44 -11.27
N LYS A 20 -10.40 -12.32 -10.50
CA LYS A 20 -10.46 -11.49 -9.29
C LYS A 20 -9.30 -11.80 -8.32
N GLN A 21 -9.10 -13.09 -8.03
CA GLN A 21 -8.05 -13.54 -7.13
C GLN A 21 -6.66 -13.24 -7.70
N ALA A 22 -6.46 -13.47 -9.00
CA ALA A 22 -5.17 -13.20 -9.65
C ALA A 22 -4.83 -11.70 -9.67
N THR A 23 -5.83 -10.83 -9.86
CA THR A 23 -5.67 -9.36 -9.82
C THR A 23 -5.22 -8.91 -8.42
N LEU A 24 -5.92 -9.36 -7.37
CA LEU A 24 -5.58 -9.02 -6.00
C LEU A 24 -4.20 -9.55 -5.62
N LEU A 25 -3.90 -10.81 -5.95
CA LEU A 25 -2.59 -11.41 -5.67
C LEU A 25 -1.46 -10.69 -6.41
N PHE A 26 -1.68 -10.27 -7.66
CA PHE A 26 -0.70 -9.51 -8.42
C PHE A 26 -0.39 -8.16 -7.75
N ILE A 27 -1.42 -7.38 -7.42
CA ILE A 27 -1.25 -6.08 -6.75
C ILE A 27 -0.59 -6.26 -5.38
N LEU A 28 -1.05 -7.23 -4.59
CA LEU A 28 -0.48 -7.53 -3.28
C LEU A 28 1.00 -7.92 -3.38
N ALA A 29 1.35 -8.84 -4.29
CA ALA A 29 2.73 -9.26 -4.50
C ALA A 29 3.62 -8.10 -4.95
N ALA A 30 3.11 -7.26 -5.85
CA ALA A 30 3.81 -6.07 -6.30
C ALA A 30 4.08 -5.11 -5.13
N ASN A 31 3.07 -4.80 -4.31
CA ASN A 31 3.20 -3.90 -3.17
C ASN A 31 4.12 -4.47 -2.08
N VAL A 32 4.07 -5.78 -1.84
CA VAL A 32 4.99 -6.47 -0.92
C VAL A 32 6.42 -6.40 -1.45
N PHE A 33 6.63 -6.59 -2.76
CA PHE A 33 7.96 -6.44 -3.36
C PHE A 33 8.52 -5.02 -3.20
N TYR A 34 7.66 -4.00 -3.26
CA TYR A 34 8.05 -2.62 -3.05
C TYR A 34 8.51 -2.33 -1.61
N ILE A 35 7.85 -2.89 -0.60
CA ILE A 35 8.24 -2.71 0.81
C ILE A 35 9.29 -3.73 1.28
N LEU A 36 9.56 -4.79 0.51
CA LEU A 36 10.54 -5.83 0.82
C LEU A 36 11.92 -5.30 1.27
N PRO A 37 12.54 -4.31 0.61
CA PRO A 37 13.81 -3.76 1.09
C PRO A 37 13.71 -3.20 2.51
N LEU A 38 12.58 -2.61 2.89
CA LEU A 38 12.36 -2.09 4.25
C LEU A 38 12.27 -3.22 5.27
N LEU A 39 11.56 -4.29 4.92
CA LEU A 39 11.44 -5.48 5.77
C LEU A 39 12.78 -6.18 5.99
N LEU A 40 13.64 -6.19 4.96
CA LEU A 40 14.98 -6.78 5.03
C LEU A 40 15.96 -5.88 5.77
N ALA A 41 15.85 -4.55 5.62
CA ALA A 41 16.71 -3.60 6.31
C ALA A 41 16.43 -3.56 7.81
N ASN A 42 15.14 -3.56 8.20
CA ASN A 42 14.68 -3.49 9.60
C ASN A 42 15.49 -2.49 10.45
N ALA A 43 15.72 -1.30 9.88
CA ALA A 43 16.64 -0.31 10.43
C ALA A 43 15.83 0.85 11.01
N PRO A 44 15.68 0.95 12.35
CA PRO A 44 14.99 2.06 12.98
C PRO A 44 15.77 3.37 12.76
N SER A 45 15.04 4.47 12.64
CA SER A 45 15.64 5.80 12.66
C SER A 45 15.97 6.22 14.09
N ALA A 46 16.85 7.22 14.24
CA ALA A 46 17.19 7.78 15.55
C ALA A 46 15.96 8.33 16.31
N GLU A 47 14.94 8.78 15.57
CA GLU A 47 13.67 9.21 16.16
C GLU A 47 12.84 8.02 16.65
N ASP A 48 12.83 6.91 15.92
CA ASP A 48 12.15 5.68 16.34
C ASP A 48 12.76 5.13 17.64
N ASP A 49 14.10 5.17 17.78
CA ASP A 49 14.81 4.80 19.01
C ASP A 49 14.48 5.73 20.19
N ARG A 50 14.30 7.02 19.91
CA ARG A 50 13.90 8.01 20.93
C ARG A 50 12.46 7.75 21.42
N ILE A 51 11.55 7.40 20.53
CA ILE A 51 10.15 7.09 20.89
C ILE A 51 10.09 5.79 21.69
N SER A 52 10.81 4.75 21.24
CA SER A 52 10.82 3.44 21.90
C SER A 52 11.42 3.52 23.31
N SER A 53 12.53 4.25 23.49
CA SER A 53 13.20 4.42 24.79
C SER A 53 12.39 5.24 25.80
N ASN A 54 11.66 6.25 25.34
CA ASN A 54 10.79 7.06 26.21
C ASN A 54 9.42 6.42 26.44
N ALA A 55 9.09 5.34 25.70
CA ALA A 55 7.79 4.66 25.66
C ALA A 55 6.60 5.61 25.44
N GLN A 56 6.86 6.78 24.84
CA GLN A 56 5.93 7.89 24.76
C GLN A 56 5.62 8.24 23.32
N GLY A 57 4.40 7.90 22.90
CA GLY A 57 3.81 8.29 21.64
C GLY A 57 3.04 9.59 21.76
N GLN A 58 3.74 10.73 21.82
CA GLN A 58 3.14 12.06 22.00
C GLN A 58 2.48 12.63 20.73
N TRP A 59 2.09 11.78 19.77
CA TRP A 59 1.52 12.22 18.49
C TRP A 59 0.30 13.15 18.65
N ALA A 60 -0.56 12.91 19.65
CA ALA A 60 -1.71 13.79 19.93
C ALA A 60 -1.28 15.21 20.33
N GLU A 61 -0.21 15.35 21.12
CA GLU A 61 0.35 16.65 21.53
C GLU A 61 1.01 17.39 20.35
N GLN A 62 1.46 16.62 19.36
CA GLN A 62 2.03 17.11 18.11
C GLN A 62 0.98 17.41 17.03
N GLY A 63 -0.32 17.26 17.33
CA GLY A 63 -1.41 17.56 16.39
C GLY A 63 -1.84 16.38 15.50
N TYR A 64 -1.42 15.15 15.81
CA TYR A 64 -1.78 13.92 15.10
C TYR A 64 -2.64 12.97 15.96
N PRO A 65 -3.84 13.39 16.42
CA PRO A 65 -4.66 12.57 17.32
C PRO A 65 -5.13 11.25 16.69
N LEU A 66 -5.26 11.20 15.36
CA LEU A 66 -5.60 9.97 14.63
C LEU A 66 -4.46 8.95 14.69
N ALA A 67 -3.20 9.39 14.69
CA ALA A 67 -2.06 8.50 14.83
C ALA A 67 -2.05 7.82 16.20
N THR A 68 -2.32 8.58 17.28
CA THR A 68 -2.49 8.02 18.62
C THR A 68 -3.62 7.02 18.68
N LEU A 69 -4.77 7.31 18.06
CA LEU A 69 -5.91 6.37 18.04
C LEU A 69 -5.55 5.07 17.30
N ALA A 70 -4.92 5.17 16.13
CA ALA A 70 -4.48 4.02 15.35
C ALA A 70 -3.46 3.17 16.12
N TYR A 71 -2.48 3.79 16.78
CA TYR A 71 -1.51 3.11 17.62
C TYR A 71 -2.17 2.37 18.79
N ARG A 72 -3.08 3.04 19.50
CA ARG A 72 -3.82 2.41 20.62
C ARG A 72 -4.67 1.24 20.14
N ALA A 73 -5.30 1.36 18.97
CA ALA A 73 -6.08 0.28 18.38
C ALA A 73 -5.22 -0.93 17.98
N LEU A 74 -4.00 -0.70 17.47
CA LEU A 74 -3.08 -1.76 17.07
C LEU A 74 -2.42 -2.46 18.27
N THR A 75 -2.12 -1.71 19.32
CA THR A 75 -1.30 -2.17 20.45
C THR A 75 -2.12 -2.54 21.68
N PHE A 76 -3.38 -2.11 21.74
CA PHE A 76 -4.26 -2.19 22.92
C PHE A 76 -3.65 -1.57 24.19
N THR A 77 -2.67 -0.68 24.05
CA THR A 77 -2.00 0.04 25.15
C THR A 77 -1.93 1.52 24.88
N ASN A 78 -1.69 2.32 25.93
CA ASN A 78 -1.46 3.76 25.83
C ASN A 78 0.01 4.12 25.54
N GLY A 79 0.93 3.15 25.63
CA GLY A 79 2.34 3.34 25.28
C GLY A 79 2.59 3.29 23.77
N ALA A 80 3.84 3.51 23.39
CA ALA A 80 4.32 3.36 22.01
C ALA A 80 5.29 2.17 21.89
N PRO A 81 4.82 0.92 22.03
CA PRO A 81 5.66 -0.23 21.75
C PRO A 81 6.01 -0.26 20.26
N GLU A 82 7.21 -0.72 19.95
CA GLU A 82 7.63 -0.94 18.56
C GLU A 82 6.89 -2.16 17.99
N LEU A 83 6.14 -1.95 16.90
CA LEU A 83 5.33 -2.99 16.26
C LEU A 83 5.80 -3.35 14.86
N PHE A 84 6.90 -2.75 14.39
CA PHE A 84 7.42 -3.03 13.07
C PHE A 84 7.72 -4.53 12.91
N PRO A 85 7.35 -5.19 11.79
CA PRO A 85 6.73 -4.65 10.57
C PRO A 85 5.20 -4.80 10.48
N LEU A 86 4.52 -5.24 11.55
CA LEU A 86 3.12 -5.69 11.47
C LEU A 86 2.13 -4.60 11.00
N PRO A 87 2.16 -3.35 11.52
CA PRO A 87 1.32 -2.27 11.03
C PRO A 87 1.56 -1.94 9.55
N LEU A 88 2.82 -2.04 9.08
CA LEU A 88 3.17 -1.82 7.67
C LEU A 88 2.56 -2.91 6.78
N LEU A 89 2.58 -4.16 7.21
CA LEU A 89 1.95 -5.27 6.49
C LEU A 89 0.43 -5.11 6.42
N ILE A 90 -0.22 -4.70 7.52
CA ILE A 90 -1.66 -4.42 7.55
C ILE A 90 -2.00 -3.28 6.57
N ALA A 91 -1.24 -2.18 6.61
CA ALA A 91 -1.45 -1.06 5.71
C ALA A 91 -1.25 -1.47 4.24
N THR A 92 -0.23 -2.28 3.96
CA THR A 92 0.06 -2.82 2.62
C THR A 92 -1.07 -3.71 2.10
N ALA A 93 -1.67 -4.54 2.97
CA ALA A 93 -2.83 -5.34 2.60
C ALA A 93 -4.05 -4.45 2.30
N LEU A 94 -4.30 -3.42 3.11
CA LEU A 94 -5.41 -2.50 2.93
C LEU A 94 -5.30 -1.68 1.64
N ILE A 95 -4.13 -1.09 1.34
CA ILE A 95 -3.94 -0.37 0.08
C ILE A 95 -4.04 -1.30 -1.12
N SER A 96 -3.54 -2.53 -1.03
CA SER A 96 -3.66 -3.53 -2.10
C SER A 96 -5.11 -3.87 -2.39
N TRP A 97 -5.93 -4.00 -1.34
CA TRP A 97 -7.36 -4.21 -1.49
C TRP A 97 -8.08 -2.98 -2.07
N ALA A 98 -7.73 -1.78 -1.62
CA ALA A 98 -8.28 -0.53 -2.13
C ALA A 98 -7.98 -0.37 -3.64
N MET A 99 -6.73 -0.61 -4.05
CA MET A 99 -6.31 -0.62 -5.45
C MET A 99 -7.00 -1.70 -6.28
N PHE A 100 -7.16 -2.92 -5.73
CA PHE A 100 -7.91 -3.98 -6.39
C PHE A 100 -9.35 -3.55 -6.68
N LYS A 101 -10.03 -2.97 -5.68
CA LYS A 101 -11.39 -2.47 -5.85
C LYS A 101 -11.44 -1.34 -6.88
N TRP A 102 -10.49 -0.41 -6.84
CA TRP A 102 -10.36 0.68 -7.80
C TRP A 102 -10.23 0.18 -9.25
N VAL A 103 -9.31 -0.76 -9.51
CA VAL A 103 -9.14 -1.37 -10.85
C VAL A 103 -10.44 -2.01 -11.32
N ARG A 104 -11.15 -2.69 -10.43
CA ARG A 104 -12.41 -3.36 -10.76
C ARG A 104 -13.57 -2.41 -11.03
N ASP A 105 -13.56 -1.23 -10.42
CA ASP A 105 -14.59 -0.22 -10.63
C ASP A 105 -14.32 0.60 -11.91
N CYS A 106 -13.05 0.73 -12.33
CA CYS A 106 -12.66 1.37 -13.58
C CYS A 106 -12.74 0.44 -14.81
N PHE A 107 -12.46 -0.86 -14.66
CA PHE A 107 -12.33 -1.79 -15.78
C PHE A 107 -13.22 -3.03 -15.63
N ALA A 108 -14.11 -3.25 -16.60
CA ALA A 108 -15.00 -4.41 -16.61
C ALA A 108 -14.24 -5.76 -16.68
N THR A 109 -13.17 -5.81 -17.48
CA THR A 109 -12.30 -6.98 -17.65
C THR A 109 -10.83 -6.60 -17.41
N PRO A 110 -10.36 -6.61 -16.15
CA PRO A 110 -9.01 -6.16 -15.82
C PRO A 110 -7.93 -7.05 -16.44
N THR A 111 -6.94 -6.40 -17.02
CA THR A 111 -5.70 -6.98 -17.56
C THR A 111 -4.51 -6.64 -16.67
N VAL A 112 -3.33 -7.16 -17.00
CA VAL A 112 -2.09 -6.82 -16.27
C VAL A 112 -1.77 -5.33 -16.42
N ILE A 113 -1.99 -4.76 -17.60
CA ILE A 113 -1.74 -3.34 -17.89
C ILE A 113 -2.63 -2.45 -17.04
N ASP A 114 -3.91 -2.80 -16.90
CA ASP A 114 -4.85 -2.02 -16.09
C ASP A 114 -4.42 -1.96 -14.61
N CYS A 115 -3.80 -3.03 -14.10
CA CYS A 115 -3.24 -3.04 -12.75
C CYS A 115 -2.06 -2.07 -12.62
N LEU A 116 -1.24 -1.90 -13.67
CA LEU A 116 -0.10 -0.98 -13.64
C LEU A 116 -0.51 0.49 -13.56
N VAL A 117 -1.74 0.84 -13.93
CA VAL A 117 -2.23 2.24 -13.89
C VAL A 117 -2.39 2.74 -12.46
N VAL A 118 -2.76 1.85 -11.51
CA VAL A 118 -2.99 2.24 -10.11
C VAL A 118 -1.72 2.18 -9.24
N LEU A 119 -0.73 1.38 -9.63
CA LEU A 119 0.51 1.21 -8.84
C LEU A 119 1.28 2.52 -8.60
N PRO A 120 1.44 3.46 -9.56
CA PRO A 120 2.23 4.68 -9.35
C PRO A 120 1.83 5.51 -8.14
N LEU A 121 0.59 5.40 -7.66
CA LEU A 121 0.14 6.05 -6.43
C LEU A 121 0.96 5.64 -5.20
N TRP A 122 1.37 4.36 -5.14
CA TRP A 122 2.10 3.78 -4.01
C TRP A 122 3.63 3.76 -4.24
N TYR A 123 4.08 3.81 -5.50
CA TYR A 123 5.48 3.58 -5.88
C TYR A 123 6.26 4.89 -5.99
N ASN A 124 6.06 5.78 -5.01
CA ASN A 124 6.74 7.06 -4.96
C ASN A 124 8.03 6.96 -4.12
N PRO A 125 9.22 7.32 -4.65
CA PRO A 125 10.47 7.28 -3.88
C PRO A 125 10.42 8.09 -2.57
N PHE A 126 9.70 9.21 -2.53
CA PHE A 126 9.50 9.98 -1.30
C PHE A 126 8.66 9.22 -0.28
N LEU A 127 7.66 8.48 -0.76
CA LEU A 127 6.83 7.63 0.10
C LEU A 127 7.66 6.47 0.67
N LEU A 128 8.61 5.91 -0.09
CA LEU A 128 9.49 4.84 0.42
C LEU A 128 10.28 5.29 1.65
N GLN A 129 10.76 6.54 1.65
CA GLN A 129 11.44 7.13 2.80
C GLN A 129 10.48 7.35 3.97
N SER A 130 9.25 7.81 3.74
CA SER A 130 8.25 7.90 4.80
C SER A 130 7.89 6.52 5.39
N LEU A 131 7.81 5.49 4.54
CA LEU A 131 7.49 4.12 4.96
C LEU A 131 8.62 3.44 5.76
N SER A 132 9.86 3.93 5.67
CA SER A 132 10.97 3.37 6.44
C SER A 132 10.91 3.71 7.92
N SER A 133 10.20 4.77 8.31
CA SER A 133 10.01 5.11 9.72
C SER A 133 9.12 4.08 10.40
N HIS A 134 9.61 3.45 11.47
CA HIS A 134 8.90 2.36 12.15
C HIS A 134 7.60 2.84 12.81
N TYR A 135 7.57 4.11 13.26
CA TYR A 135 6.37 4.69 13.86
C TYR A 135 5.45 5.40 12.86
N ASP A 136 5.96 6.41 12.17
CA ASP A 136 5.12 7.26 11.31
C ASP A 136 4.75 6.58 9.98
N GLY A 137 5.64 5.75 9.44
CA GLY A 137 5.47 5.11 8.13
C GLY A 137 4.17 4.31 8.02
N PRO A 138 3.89 3.36 8.94
CA PRO A 138 2.63 2.62 8.93
C PRO A 138 1.38 3.48 9.08
N ILE A 139 1.45 4.60 9.82
CA ILE A 139 0.30 5.49 9.99
C ILE A 139 0.02 6.26 8.70
N ILE A 140 1.07 6.75 8.04
CA ILE A 140 0.96 7.40 6.72
C ILE A 140 0.40 6.41 5.70
N ALA A 141 0.91 5.17 5.69
CA ALA A 141 0.45 4.07 4.84
C ALA A 141 -1.06 3.80 5.02
N LEU A 142 -1.53 3.70 6.27
CA LEU A 142 -2.94 3.53 6.60
C LEU A 142 -3.79 4.72 6.14
N GLY A 143 -3.31 5.95 6.34
CA GLY A 143 -3.98 7.16 5.87
C GLY A 143 -4.20 7.15 4.36
N ILE A 144 -3.16 6.81 3.59
CA ILE A 144 -3.27 6.69 2.12
C ILE A 144 -4.27 5.59 1.75
N ALA A 145 -4.22 4.43 2.40
CA ALA A 145 -5.19 3.36 2.16
C ALA A 145 -6.63 3.83 2.39
N LEU A 146 -6.90 4.54 3.49
CA LEU A 146 -8.21 5.09 3.81
C LEU A 146 -8.67 6.15 2.81
N ILE A 147 -7.77 7.01 2.32
CA ILE A 147 -8.08 7.99 1.27
C ILE A 147 -8.51 7.29 -0.02
N VAL A 148 -7.75 6.29 -0.46
CA VAL A 148 -8.10 5.53 -1.67
C VAL A 148 -9.42 4.80 -1.47
N PHE A 149 -9.64 4.21 -0.29
CA PHE A 149 -10.93 3.60 0.03
C PHE A 149 -12.08 4.60 -0.06
N ALA A 150 -11.93 5.79 0.51
CA ALA A 150 -12.95 6.83 0.45
C ALA A 150 -13.29 7.18 -1.00
N ILE A 151 -12.28 7.39 -1.87
CA ILE A 151 -12.48 7.69 -3.29
C ILE A 151 -13.26 6.56 -4.00
N VAL A 152 -12.86 5.32 -3.75
CA VAL A 152 -13.46 4.15 -4.40
C VAL A 152 -14.91 3.93 -3.93
N TYR A 153 -15.24 4.23 -2.68
CA TYR A 153 -16.61 4.07 -2.15
C TYR A 153 -17.52 5.26 -2.39
N ASP A 154 -16.98 6.48 -2.48
CA ASP A 154 -17.75 7.70 -2.79
C ASP A 154 -18.14 7.78 -4.27
N SER A 155 -17.36 7.16 -5.15
CA SER A 155 -17.64 7.15 -6.58
C SER A 155 -18.92 6.33 -6.88
N PRO A 156 -20.00 6.94 -7.40
CA PRO A 156 -21.13 6.16 -7.91
C PRO A 156 -20.61 5.25 -9.03
N SER A 157 -20.77 3.94 -8.86
CA SER A 157 -20.20 2.87 -9.70
C SER A 157 -19.91 3.33 -11.13
N MET A 158 -18.64 3.56 -11.48
CA MET A 158 -18.23 4.08 -12.80
C MET A 158 -18.35 3.06 -13.93
N VAL A 159 -18.99 1.91 -13.67
CA VAL A 159 -19.42 0.95 -14.67
C VAL A 159 -20.60 1.53 -15.45
N ARG A 160 -20.32 2.48 -16.35
CA ARG A 160 -21.24 2.85 -17.43
C ARG A 160 -20.95 1.92 -18.62
N LYS A 161 -21.83 0.92 -18.74
CA LYS A 161 -22.19 0.08 -19.90
C LYS A 161 -21.21 0.00 -21.07
#